data_AF-A0A4W5K7Y4-F1
#
_entry.id   AF-A0A4W5K7Y4-F1
#
_cell.length_a   1.000
_cell.length_b   1.000
_cell.length_c   1.000
_cell.angle_alpha   90.00
_cell.angle_beta   90.00
_cell.angle_gamma   90.00
#
_symmetry.space_group_name_H-M   'P 1'
#
loop_
_entity.id
_entity.type
_entity.pdbx_description
1 polymer ?
#
loop_
_entity_poly.entity_id
_entity_poly.type
_entity_poly.pdbx_seq_one_letter_code
_entity_poly.pdbx_strand_id
1 'polypeptide(L)'
;MFEHFRLFFICVFQINVFFDTIPLSIKLKEHPVFLIFMQIAVISIFKSYPTVGNIALYMAFLPAWNHLYRFLRNIVLVSVVLLACSALFPVLWHLWIYTGSANSNFYYSITLLFNVAQILLVSDYFYAYLR
;
A
#
# COMPACT_ATOMS: atom_id res chain seq x y z
N MET A 1 -2.36 -22.48 15.63
CA MET A 1 -3.65 -21.86 15.24
C MET A 1 -3.57 -21.19 13.86
N PHE A 2 -2.58 -20.35 13.58
CA PHE A 2 -2.48 -19.62 12.30
C PHE A 2 -2.09 -20.45 11.06
N GLU A 3 -1.38 -21.57 11.20
CA GLU A 3 -0.98 -22.42 10.06
C GLU A 3 -2.18 -22.93 9.25
N HIS A 4 -3.26 -23.35 9.94
CA HIS A 4 -4.46 -23.89 9.29
C HIS A 4 -5.22 -22.81 8.51
N PHE A 5 -5.28 -21.59 9.03
CA PHE A 5 -5.93 -20.44 8.36
C PHE A 5 -5.03 -19.73 7.35
N ARG A 6 -3.74 -20.09 7.26
CA ARG A 6 -2.77 -19.43 6.39
C ARG A 6 -3.22 -19.45 4.92
N LEU A 7 -3.68 -20.61 4.44
CA LEU A 7 -4.16 -20.77 3.06
C LEU A 7 -5.36 -19.86 2.80
N PHE A 8 -6.32 -19.81 3.74
CA PHE A 8 -7.50 -18.96 3.64
C PHE A 8 -7.11 -17.48 3.48
N PHE A 9 -6.24 -16.95 4.34
CA PHE A 9 -5.81 -15.56 4.24
C PHE A 9 -5.05 -15.27 2.94
N ILE A 10 -4.16 -16.16 2.50
CA ILE A 10 -3.46 -16.01 1.22
C ILE A 10 -4.47 -15.93 0.07
N CYS A 11 -5.43 -16.85 0.00
CA CYS A 11 -6.46 -16.85 -1.03
C CYS A 11 -7.29 -15.56 -1.01
N VAL A 12 -7.72 -15.10 0.16
CA VAL A 12 -8.49 -13.85 0.29
C VAL A 12 -7.69 -12.66 -0.26
N PHE A 13 -6.42 -12.51 0.11
CA PHE A 13 -5.58 -11.42 -0.40
C PHE A 13 -5.36 -11.48 -1.92
N GLN A 14 -5.11 -12.67 -2.48
CA GLN A 14 -4.89 -12.84 -3.92
C GLN A 14 -6.15 -12.59 -4.76
N ILE A 15 -7.31 -12.98 -4.25
CA ILE A 15 -8.59 -12.77 -4.93
C ILE A 15 -8.88 -11.26 -5.09
N ASN A 16 -8.56 -10.44 -4.09
CA ASN A 16 -8.73 -8.98 -4.18
C ASN A 16 -7.90 -8.38 -5.34
N VAL A 17 -6.63 -8.76 -5.45
CA VAL A 17 -5.74 -8.32 -6.56
C VAL A 17 -6.33 -8.69 -7.93
N PHE A 18 -6.89 -9.91 -8.04
CA PHE A 18 -7.50 -10.36 -9.28
C PHE A 18 -8.74 -9.53 -9.65
N PHE A 19 -9.60 -9.24 -8.68
CA PHE A 19 -10.79 -8.42 -8.89
C PHE A 19 -10.46 -6.96 -9.23
N ASP A 20 -9.40 -6.38 -8.67
CA ASP A 20 -8.96 -5.02 -9.00
C ASP A 20 -8.32 -4.93 -10.39
N THR A 21 -7.70 -6.01 -10.86
CA THR A 21 -7.01 -6.07 -12.16
C THR A 21 -7.96 -5.90 -13.35
N ILE A 22 -9.13 -6.53 -13.31
CA ILE A 22 -10.11 -6.51 -14.40
C ILE A 22 -10.62 -5.09 -14.71
N PRO A 23 -11.22 -4.33 -13.76
CA PRO A 23 -11.75 -3.00 -14.03
C PRO A 23 -10.64 -2.02 -14.41
N LEU A 24 -9.45 -2.14 -13.79
CA LEU A 24 -8.31 -1.29 -14.10
C LEU A 24 -7.83 -1.50 -15.56
N SER A 25 -7.82 -2.75 -16.02
CA SER A 25 -7.44 -3.09 -17.40
C SER A 25 -8.44 -2.57 -18.43
N ILE A 26 -9.74 -2.59 -18.10
CA ILE A 26 -10.78 -2.03 -18.96
C ILE A 26 -10.66 -0.50 -19.03
N LYS A 27 -10.43 0.16 -17.90
CA LYS A 27 -10.43 1.62 -17.80
C LYS A 27 -9.18 2.26 -18.40
N LEU A 28 -8.00 1.64 -18.25
CA LEU A 28 -6.70 2.19 -18.66
C LEU A 28 -6.12 1.52 -19.92
N LYS A 29 -6.96 0.89 -20.75
CA LYS A 29 -6.52 0.14 -21.96
C LYS A 29 -5.64 0.96 -22.92
N GLU A 30 -5.87 2.28 -23.01
CA GLU A 30 -5.15 3.18 -23.92
C GLU A 30 -3.83 3.69 -23.33
N HIS A 31 -3.60 3.44 -22.04
CA HIS A 31 -2.47 3.96 -21.28
C HIS A 31 -1.73 2.83 -20.55
N PRO A 32 -1.04 1.94 -21.28
CA PRO A 32 -0.45 0.72 -20.73
C PRO A 32 0.62 0.99 -19.67
N VAL A 33 1.36 2.09 -19.78
CA VAL A 33 2.41 2.45 -18.81
C VAL A 33 1.81 2.82 -17.45
N PHE A 34 0.71 3.59 -17.44
CA PHE A 34 0.02 3.95 -16.21
C PHE A 34 -0.70 2.75 -15.60
N LEU A 35 -1.27 1.87 -16.44
CA LEU A 35 -1.83 0.59 -16.02
C LEU A 35 -0.80 -0.26 -15.28
N ILE A 36 0.41 -0.42 -15.84
CA ILE A 36 1.49 -1.20 -15.19
C ILE A 36 1.86 -0.61 -13.84
N PHE A 37 2.01 0.72 -13.75
CA PHE A 37 2.29 1.40 -12.49
C PHE A 37 1.20 1.12 -11.43
N MET A 38 -0.07 1.29 -11.80
CA MET A 38 -1.21 1.03 -10.91
C MET A 38 -1.25 -0.44 -10.47
N GLN A 39 -0.93 -1.37 -11.36
CA GLN A 39 -0.90 -2.80 -11.04
C GLN A 39 0.24 -3.18 -10.09
N ILE A 40 1.44 -2.63 -10.28
CA ILE A 40 2.54 -2.83 -9.34
C ILE A 40 2.14 -2.33 -7.95
N ALA A 41 1.45 -1.18 -7.87
CA ALA A 41 1.01 -0.62 -6.60
C ALA A 41 -0.06 -1.51 -5.92
N VAL A 42 -1.09 -1.96 -6.65
CA VAL A 42 -2.14 -2.86 -6.13
C VAL A 42 -1.54 -4.19 -5.65
N ILE A 43 -0.66 -4.81 -6.44
CA ILE A 43 0.02 -6.06 -6.06
C ILE A 43 0.86 -5.84 -4.79
N SER A 44 1.56 -4.70 -4.67
CA SER A 44 2.37 -4.41 -3.48
C SER A 44 1.52 -4.23 -2.22
N ILE A 45 0.37 -3.57 -2.31
CA ILE A 45 -0.52 -3.29 -1.16
C ILE A 45 -1.18 -4.57 -0.67
N PHE A 46 -1.70 -5.40 -1.57
CA PHE A 46 -2.47 -6.60 -1.21
C PHE A 46 -1.62 -7.87 -1.08
N LYS A 47 -0.29 -7.78 -1.22
CA LYS A 47 0.60 -8.92 -0.98
C LYS A 47 0.48 -9.38 0.47
N SER A 48 0.24 -10.68 0.69
CA SER A 48 -0.01 -11.25 2.03
C SER A 48 1.16 -11.11 3.02
N TYR A 49 2.38 -10.87 2.52
CA TYR A 49 3.56 -10.55 3.32
C TYR A 49 4.33 -9.42 2.62
N PRO A 50 3.90 -8.17 2.80
CA PRO A 50 4.54 -7.04 2.15
C PRO A 50 5.91 -6.79 2.78
N THR A 51 6.94 -6.81 1.97
CA THR A 51 8.30 -6.37 2.33
C THR A 51 8.51 -4.92 1.91
N VAL A 52 9.43 -4.22 2.58
CA VAL A 52 9.84 -2.84 2.26
C VAL A 52 10.24 -2.70 0.78
N GLY A 53 10.86 -3.74 0.21
CA GLY A 53 11.26 -3.76 -1.20
C GLY A 53 10.09 -3.64 -2.19
N ASN A 54 8.91 -4.23 -1.91
CA ASN A 54 7.77 -4.10 -2.83
C ASN A 54 7.24 -2.65 -2.84
N ILE A 55 7.23 -2.03 -1.67
CA ILE A 55 6.77 -0.64 -1.50
C ILE A 55 7.76 0.31 -2.15
N ALA A 56 9.06 0.12 -1.92
CA ALA A 56 10.11 0.92 -2.52
C ALA A 56 10.04 0.89 -4.05
N LEU A 57 9.70 -0.27 -4.64
CA LEU A 57 9.56 -0.40 -6.10
C LEU A 57 8.49 0.55 -6.65
N TYR A 58 7.26 0.52 -6.14
CA TYR A 58 6.21 1.39 -6.68
C TYR A 58 6.46 2.86 -6.32
N MET A 59 7.00 3.13 -5.11
CA MET A 59 7.34 4.50 -4.68
C MET A 59 8.41 5.13 -5.58
N ALA A 60 9.36 4.34 -6.08
CA ALA A 60 10.40 4.82 -7.00
C ALA A 60 9.86 5.27 -8.36
N PHE A 61 8.67 4.80 -8.76
CA PHE A 61 8.00 5.25 -9.99
C PHE A 61 7.17 6.53 -9.80
N LEU A 62 6.92 7.00 -8.57
CA LEU A 62 6.14 8.22 -8.33
C LEU A 62 6.69 9.47 -9.04
N PRO A 63 8.03 9.70 -9.10
CA PRO A 63 8.59 10.86 -9.80
C PRO A 63 8.32 10.86 -11.31
N ALA A 64 8.10 9.69 -11.92
CA ALA A 64 7.76 9.59 -13.35
C ALA A 64 6.41 10.28 -13.67
N TRP A 65 5.55 10.46 -12.67
CA TRP A 65 4.22 11.06 -12.78
C TRP A 65 4.17 12.47 -12.18
N ASN A 66 5.28 13.21 -12.22
CA ASN A 66 5.39 14.58 -11.66
C ASN A 66 4.29 15.55 -12.15
N HIS A 67 3.81 15.39 -13.39
CA HIS A 67 2.74 16.22 -13.97
C HIS A 67 1.41 16.07 -13.22
N LEU A 68 1.18 14.94 -12.54
CA LEU A 68 -0.01 14.70 -11.73
C LEU A 68 0.04 15.38 -10.36
N TYR A 69 1.22 15.81 -9.89
CA TYR A 69 1.39 16.31 -8.52
C TYR A 69 0.52 17.52 -8.21
N ARG A 70 0.23 18.35 -9.22
CA ARG A 70 -0.64 19.51 -9.10
C ARG A 70 -2.11 19.14 -8.84
N PHE A 71 -2.52 17.94 -9.21
CA PHE A 71 -3.90 17.46 -9.10
C PHE A 71 -4.13 16.57 -7.87
N LEU A 72 -3.07 16.22 -7.13
CA LEU A 72 -3.17 15.43 -5.90
C LEU A 72 -3.81 16.27 -4.78
N ARG A 73 -4.87 15.73 -4.15
CA ARG A 73 -5.66 16.47 -3.16
C ARG A 73 -5.19 16.22 -1.73
N ASN A 74 -4.84 14.99 -1.39
CA ASN A 74 -4.55 14.55 -0.03
C ASN A 74 -3.06 14.27 0.21
N ILE A 75 -2.18 14.71 -0.71
CA ILE A 75 -0.76 14.35 -0.69
C ILE A 75 -0.06 14.70 0.62
N VAL A 76 -0.33 15.89 1.20
CA VAL A 76 0.28 16.31 2.47
C VAL A 76 -0.12 15.37 3.61
N LEU A 77 -1.41 15.05 3.71
CA LEU A 77 -1.93 14.15 4.74
C LEU A 77 -1.30 12.76 4.60
N VAL A 78 -1.31 12.22 3.38
CA VAL A 78 -0.78 10.89 3.09
C VAL A 78 0.72 10.82 3.38
N SER A 79 1.51 11.82 2.97
CA SER A 79 2.95 11.87 3.25
C SER A 79 3.25 11.91 4.74
N VAL A 80 2.53 12.72 5.52
CA VAL A 80 2.73 12.81 6.98
C VAL A 80 2.40 11.47 7.64
N VAL A 81 1.29 10.83 7.26
CA VAL A 81 0.89 9.53 7.82
C VAL A 81 1.91 8.45 7.48
N LEU A 82 2.39 8.38 6.23
CA LEU A 82 3.40 7.40 5.82
C LEU A 82 4.72 7.58 6.58
N LEU A 83 5.18 8.83 6.75
CA LEU A 83 6.40 9.14 7.49
C LEU A 83 6.26 8.80 8.98
N ALA A 84 5.13 9.18 9.59
CA ALA A 84 4.85 8.87 10.99
C ALA A 84 4.80 7.36 11.23
N CYS A 85 4.10 6.60 10.38
CA CYS A 85 4.06 5.15 10.46
C CYS A 85 5.45 4.53 10.30
N SER A 86 6.26 5.04 9.35
CA SER A 86 7.62 4.55 9.10
C SER A 86 8.53 4.73 10.31
N ALA A 87 8.41 5.85 11.02
CA ALA A 87 9.15 6.11 12.26
C ALA A 87 8.64 5.24 13.43
N LEU A 88 7.34 4.96 13.48
CA LEU A 88 6.72 4.17 14.56
C LEU A 88 6.97 2.67 14.42
N PHE A 89 7.21 2.13 13.22
CA PHE A 89 7.49 0.71 13.03
C PHE A 89 8.62 0.17 13.92
N PRO A 90 9.87 0.71 13.90
CA PRO A 90 10.95 0.19 14.74
C PRO A 90 10.66 0.38 16.24
N VAL A 91 9.99 1.47 16.62
CA VAL A 91 9.65 1.77 18.02
C VAL A 91 8.66 0.74 18.55
N LEU A 92 7.54 0.53 17.86
CA LEU A 92 6.50 -0.41 18.28
C LEU A 92 6.98 -1.86 18.21
N TRP A 93 7.83 -2.19 17.23
CA TRP A 93 8.47 -3.51 17.17
C TRP A 93 9.38 -3.74 18.37
N HIS A 94 10.24 -2.78 18.71
CA HIS A 94 11.13 -2.88 19.86
C HIS A 94 10.35 -2.97 21.18
N LEU A 95 9.28 -2.17 21.33
CA LEU A 95 8.45 -2.18 22.53
C LEU A 95 7.68 -3.48 22.73
N TRP A 96 7.34 -4.15 21.62
CA TRP A 96 6.65 -5.44 21.64
C TRP A 96 7.61 -6.60 21.92
N ILE A 97 8.74 -6.66 21.21
CA ILE A 97 9.66 -7.81 21.28
C ILE A 97 10.59 -7.75 22.49
N TYR A 98 11.18 -6.58 22.79
CA TYR A 98 12.26 -6.48 23.78
C TYR A 98 11.78 -5.95 25.12
N THR A 99 11.02 -4.85 25.15
CA THR A 99 10.63 -4.24 26.43
C THR A 99 9.37 -4.88 27.03
N GLY A 100 8.58 -5.59 26.23
CA GLY A 100 7.32 -6.22 26.66
C GLY A 100 6.25 -5.22 27.14
N SER A 101 6.45 -3.92 26.92
CA SER A 101 5.54 -2.86 27.38
C SER A 101 4.42 -2.54 26.38
N ALA A 102 4.54 -3.04 25.14
CA ALA A 102 3.53 -2.92 24.10
C ALA A 102 3.08 -4.30 23.62
N ASN A 103 1.80 -4.45 23.28
CA ASN A 103 1.25 -5.67 22.69
C ASN A 103 1.36 -5.64 21.15
N SER A 104 1.37 -6.82 20.52
CA SER A 104 1.40 -7.02 19.07
C SER A 104 0.31 -6.24 18.32
N ASN A 105 -0.83 -5.99 18.97
CA ASN A 105 -1.93 -5.21 18.41
C ASN A 105 -1.51 -3.79 18.00
N PHE A 106 -0.59 -3.13 18.73
CA PHE A 106 -0.11 -1.80 18.32
C PHE A 106 0.67 -1.85 17.02
N TYR A 107 1.54 -2.87 16.88
CA TYR A 107 2.30 -3.10 15.66
C TYR A 107 1.39 -3.48 14.47
N TYR A 108 0.33 -4.23 14.73
CA TYR A 108 -0.70 -4.53 13.74
C TYR A 108 -1.46 -3.27 13.30
N SER A 109 -1.93 -2.44 14.25
CA SER A 109 -2.68 -1.21 13.96
C SER A 109 -1.87 -0.22 13.12
N ILE A 110 -0.58 -0.04 13.42
CA ILE A 110 0.27 0.87 12.61
C ILE A 110 0.49 0.33 11.19
N THR A 111 0.59 -1.01 11.04
CA THR A 111 0.70 -1.64 9.72
C THR A 111 -0.58 -1.44 8.90
N LEU A 112 -1.75 -1.53 9.53
CA LEU A 112 -3.03 -1.27 8.90
C LEU A 112 -3.14 0.20 8.45
N LEU A 113 -2.80 1.14 9.33
CA LEU A 113 -2.81 2.57 9.01
C LEU A 113 -1.87 2.89 7.84
N PHE A 114 -0.68 2.29 7.82
CA PHE A 114 0.28 2.45 6.75
C PHE A 114 -0.28 1.94 5.40
N ASN A 115 -0.91 0.76 5.37
CA ASN A 115 -1.56 0.24 4.16
C ASN A 115 -2.73 1.13 3.69
N VAL A 116 -3.54 1.66 4.61
CA VAL A 116 -4.61 2.61 4.27
C VAL A 116 -4.03 3.87 3.62
N ALA A 117 -2.92 4.40 4.15
CA ALA A 117 -2.25 5.54 3.55
C ALA A 117 -1.71 5.23 2.14
N GLN A 118 -1.22 4.02 1.88
CA GLN A 118 -0.83 3.59 0.54
C GLN A 118 -2.02 3.50 -0.43
N ILE A 119 -3.17 2.97 0.01
CA ILE A 119 -4.39 2.92 -0.79
C ILE A 119 -4.86 4.33 -1.14
N LEU A 120 -4.85 5.25 -0.17
CA LEU A 120 -5.19 6.66 -0.40
C LEU A 120 -4.23 7.32 -1.39
N LEU A 121 -2.92 7.05 -1.29
CA LEU A 121 -1.93 7.55 -2.25
C LEU A 121 -2.28 7.09 -3.68
N VAL A 122 -2.43 5.77 -3.88
CA VAL A 122 -2.68 5.17 -5.19
C VAL A 122 -4.01 5.64 -5.77
N SER A 123 -5.04 5.79 -4.93
CA SER A 123 -6.34 6.33 -5.32
C SER A 123 -6.22 7.79 -5.76
N ASP A 124 -5.47 8.63 -5.03
CA ASP A 124 -5.24 10.03 -5.39
C ASP A 124 -4.55 10.14 -6.76
N TYR A 125 -3.55 9.30 -7.06
CA TYR A 125 -2.92 9.26 -8.39
C TYR A 125 -3.88 8.80 -9.48
N PHE A 126 -4.73 7.80 -9.21
CA PHE A 126 -5.73 7.33 -10.15
C PHE A 126 -6.76 8.41 -10.49
N TYR A 127 -7.30 9.09 -9.48
CA TYR A 127 -8.25 10.19 -9.69
C TYR A 127 -7.60 11.41 -10.36
N ALA A 128 -6.35 11.72 -10.02
CA ALA A 128 -5.59 12.78 -10.69
C ALA A 128 -5.38 12.49 -12.18
N TYR A 129 -5.16 11.23 -12.55
CA TYR A 129 -4.96 10.81 -13.94
C TYR A 129 -6.25 10.80 -14.76
N LEU A 130 -7.40 10.51 -14.14
CA LEU A 130 -8.69 10.49 -14.83
C LEU A 130 -9.28 11.90 -15.07
N ARG A 131 -8.70 12.93 -14.47
CA ARG A 131 -9.15 14.32 -14.58
C ARG A 131 -8.52 15.02 -15.76
#